data_AF-A8MDS3-F1
#
_entry.id   AF-A8MDS3-F1
#
_cell.length_a   1.000
_cell.length_b   1.000
_cell.length_c   1.000
_cell.angle_alpha   90.00
_cell.angle_beta   90.00
_cell.angle_gamma   90.00
#
_symmetry.space_group_name_H-M   'P 1'
#
loop_
_entity.id
_entity.type
_entity.pdbx_description
1 polymer ?
#
loop_
_entity_poly.entity_id
_entity_poly.type
_entity_poly.pdbx_seq_one_letter_code
_entity_poly.pdbx_strand_id
1 'polypeptide(L)'
;MHLILHILYRRANLCLSLGLDCMGLPVVSTSVLTMRNCDRDSVYKLIRRLLRMRNKLGKNIKLLELGDIKVYLRISKTKGSIHIYDGYMMSNRDCSRLNGCITVNNVTLLYIYLLIRLSGRNMVLINVPDALIWIAKVFGKETAVSILDLVHNYMERGELSGEVNTVLNMVNLLGLRISKEQFENALLPTKRILRIIRDA
;
A
#
# COMPACT_ATOMS: atom_id res chain seq x y z
N MET A 1 -9.21 6.74 3.18
CA MET A 1 -8.09 6.07 2.47
C MET A 1 -7.14 7.04 1.76
N HIS A 2 -7.66 8.15 1.24
CA HIS A 2 -6.94 9.20 0.49
C HIS A 2 -5.54 9.59 1.01
N LEU A 3 -5.40 9.83 2.32
CA LEU A 3 -4.12 10.22 2.90
C LEU A 3 -3.02 9.16 2.69
N ILE A 4 -3.37 7.87 2.80
CA ILE A 4 -2.42 6.77 2.59
C ILE A 4 -1.97 6.73 1.12
N LEU A 5 -2.91 6.82 0.19
CA LEU A 5 -2.60 6.83 -1.24
C LEU A 5 -1.72 8.02 -1.60
N HIS A 6 -2.01 9.20 -1.05
CA HIS A 6 -1.19 10.40 -1.23
C HIS A 6 0.23 10.24 -0.66
N ILE A 7 0.37 9.66 0.54
CA ILE A 7 1.68 9.37 1.15
C ILE A 7 2.49 8.42 0.26
N LEU A 8 1.86 7.37 -0.26
CA LEU A 8 2.50 6.38 -1.13
C LEU A 8 2.94 7.00 -2.45
N TYR A 9 2.08 7.81 -3.08
CA TYR A 9 2.42 8.55 -4.30
C TYR A 9 3.60 9.51 -4.09
N ARG A 10 3.54 10.35 -3.05
CA ARG A 10 4.60 11.31 -2.73
C ARG A 10 5.93 10.60 -2.47
N ARG A 11 5.90 9.42 -1.84
CA ARG A 11 7.08 8.60 -1.62
C ARG A 11 7.64 8.05 -2.93
N ALA A 12 6.81 7.43 -3.77
CA ALA A 12 7.26 6.92 -5.06
C ALA A 12 7.96 8.01 -5.89
N ASN A 13 7.40 9.22 -5.90
CA ASN A 13 8.02 10.37 -6.58
C ASN A 13 9.40 10.71 -6.04
N LEU A 14 9.55 10.82 -4.71
CA LEU A 14 10.82 11.15 -4.08
C LEU A 14 11.88 10.09 -4.38
N CYS A 15 11.50 8.81 -4.29
CA CYS A 15 12.41 7.70 -4.54
C CYS A 15 12.89 7.67 -5.99
N LEU A 16 12.00 7.95 -6.93
CA LEU A 16 12.35 8.08 -8.35
C LEU A 16 13.25 9.29 -8.60
N SER A 17 12.90 10.47 -8.08
CA SER A 17 13.66 11.70 -8.32
C SER A 17 15.08 11.65 -7.76
N LEU A 18 15.28 10.92 -6.66
CA LEU A 18 16.57 10.80 -5.98
C LEU A 18 17.32 9.50 -6.31
N GLY A 19 16.79 8.62 -7.17
CA GLY A 19 17.44 7.35 -7.51
C GLY A 19 17.66 6.44 -6.29
N LEU A 20 16.67 6.37 -5.40
CA LEU A 20 16.69 5.61 -4.15
C LEU A 20 15.96 4.28 -4.28
N ASP A 21 16.32 3.29 -3.46
CA ASP A 21 15.71 1.97 -3.46
C ASP A 21 14.30 2.00 -2.85
N CYS A 22 14.19 2.60 -1.67
CA CYS A 22 12.98 2.79 -0.87
C CYS A 22 12.22 1.50 -0.53
N MET A 23 12.97 0.45 -0.19
CA MET A 23 12.43 -0.88 0.13
C MET A 23 12.20 -1.07 1.63
N GLY A 24 11.26 -1.96 1.99
CA GLY A 24 11.00 -2.39 3.36
C GLY A 24 10.34 -1.33 4.23
N LEU A 25 9.69 -0.33 3.62
CA LEU A 25 9.19 0.83 4.36
C LEU A 25 7.78 0.62 4.90
N PRO A 26 7.44 1.18 6.07
CA PRO A 26 6.06 1.20 6.54
C PRO A 26 5.23 2.17 5.70
N VAL A 27 3.93 1.94 5.61
CA VAL A 27 3.00 2.87 4.97
C VAL A 27 2.90 4.15 5.78
N VAL A 28 2.87 4.05 7.11
CA VAL A 28 2.75 5.18 8.04
C VAL A 28 3.76 5.04 9.19
N SER A 29 4.38 6.17 9.56
CA SER A 29 5.08 6.35 10.84
C SER A 29 4.48 7.53 11.59
N THR A 30 4.32 7.41 12.90
CA THR A 30 3.85 8.53 13.74
C THR A 30 4.74 9.75 13.62
N SER A 31 6.07 9.56 13.64
CA SER A 31 7.04 10.66 13.61
C SER A 31 6.98 11.47 12.31
N VAL A 32 6.80 10.78 11.19
CA VAL A 32 6.82 11.39 9.85
C VAL A 32 5.59 12.27 9.64
N LEU A 33 4.43 11.82 10.12
CA LEU A 33 3.21 12.63 10.02
C LEU A 33 3.28 13.83 10.98
N THR A 34 3.76 13.65 12.21
CA THR A 34 3.94 14.78 13.13
C THR A 34 4.95 15.81 12.61
N MET A 35 6.02 15.37 11.93
CA MET A 35 6.99 16.27 11.29
C MET A 35 6.41 17.07 10.11
N ARG A 36 5.30 16.61 9.53
CA ARG A 36 4.55 17.34 8.50
C ARG A 36 3.42 18.17 9.09
N ASN A 37 3.54 18.58 10.35
CA ASN A 37 2.54 19.35 11.09
C ASN A 37 1.15 18.69 11.15
N CYS A 38 1.07 17.36 10.98
CA CYS A 38 -0.18 16.66 11.27
C CYS A 38 -0.37 16.59 12.77
N ASP A 39 -1.58 16.92 13.23
CA ASP A 39 -1.96 16.77 14.63
C ASP A 39 -1.71 15.33 15.13
N ARG A 40 -1.03 15.22 16.27
CA ARG A 40 -0.61 13.95 16.87
C ARG A 40 -1.82 13.05 17.14
N ASP A 41 -2.90 13.60 17.65
CA ASP A 41 -4.11 12.83 17.96
C ASP A 41 -4.77 12.27 16.70
N SER A 42 -4.79 13.05 15.63
CA SER A 42 -5.29 12.65 14.32
C SER A 42 -4.48 11.49 13.75
N VAL A 43 -3.16 11.50 13.89
CA VAL A 43 -2.29 10.39 13.48
C VAL A 43 -2.59 9.11 14.27
N TYR A 44 -2.73 9.20 15.59
CA TYR A 44 -3.09 8.04 16.42
C TYR A 44 -4.52 7.55 16.15
N LYS A 45 -5.47 8.44 15.83
CA LYS A 45 -6.83 8.08 15.41
C LYS A 45 -6.80 7.29 14.09
N LEU A 46 -6.01 7.72 13.11
CA LEU A 46 -5.84 7.00 11.84
C LEU A 46 -5.29 5.57 12.06
N ILE A 47 -4.21 5.44 12.83
CA ILE A 47 -3.62 4.13 13.13
C ILE A 47 -4.63 3.23 13.85
N ARG A 48 -5.36 3.77 14.84
CA ARG A 48 -6.42 3.04 15.55
C ARG A 48 -7.53 2.59 14.62
N ARG A 49 -7.99 3.46 13.70
CA ARG A 49 -9.01 3.16 12.68
C ARG A 49 -8.62 1.97 11.81
N LEU A 50 -7.39 1.97 11.27
CA LEU A 50 -6.88 0.88 10.43
C LEU A 50 -6.76 -0.45 11.21
N LEU A 51 -6.35 -0.39 12.47
CA LEU A 51 -6.28 -1.58 13.33
C LEU A 51 -7.66 -2.12 13.72
N ARG A 52 -8.64 -1.24 13.96
CA ARG A 52 -10.03 -1.65 14.20
C ARG A 52 -10.62 -2.34 12.97
N MET A 53 -10.41 -1.78 11.79
CA MET A 53 -10.81 -2.37 10.52
C MET A 53 -10.21 -3.77 10.34
N ARG A 54 -8.89 -3.92 10.55
CA ARG A 54 -8.22 -5.23 10.58
C ARG A 54 -8.84 -6.17 11.60
N ASN A 55 -9.10 -5.72 12.82
CA ASN A 55 -9.66 -6.59 13.86
C ASN A 55 -11.08 -7.08 13.51
N LYS A 56 -11.89 -6.24 12.84
CA LYS A 56 -13.24 -6.60 12.37
C LYS A 56 -13.22 -7.56 11.18
N LEU A 57 -12.28 -7.37 10.25
CA LEU A 57 -12.19 -8.12 8.99
C LEU A 57 -11.29 -9.35 9.05
N GLY A 58 -10.50 -9.49 10.13
CA GLY A 58 -9.50 -10.53 10.29
C GLY A 58 -8.09 -10.07 9.93
N LYS A 59 -7.09 -10.82 10.42
CA LYS A 59 -5.66 -10.49 10.22
C LYS A 59 -5.23 -10.50 8.75
N ASN A 60 -5.83 -11.39 7.95
CA ASN A 60 -5.60 -11.52 6.50
C ASN A 60 -6.95 -11.29 5.80
N ILE A 61 -7.17 -10.09 5.30
CA ILE A 61 -8.42 -9.68 4.65
C ILE A 61 -8.36 -10.14 3.21
N LYS A 62 -9.18 -11.11 2.80
CA LYS A 62 -9.17 -11.60 1.42
C LYS A 62 -9.64 -10.50 0.47
N LEU A 63 -8.86 -10.23 -0.57
CA LEU A 63 -9.13 -9.20 -1.58
C LEU A 63 -9.58 -9.78 -2.91
N LEU A 64 -8.95 -10.90 -3.31
CA LEU A 64 -9.15 -11.50 -4.63
C LEU A 64 -9.00 -13.02 -4.55
N GLU A 65 -9.81 -13.72 -5.35
CA GLU A 65 -9.69 -15.16 -5.63
C GLU A 65 -9.87 -15.41 -7.12
N LEU A 66 -8.83 -15.91 -7.77
CA LEU A 66 -8.85 -16.26 -9.18
C LEU A 66 -8.22 -17.66 -9.34
N GLY A 67 -9.07 -18.68 -9.51
CA GLY A 67 -8.62 -20.08 -9.47
C GLY A 67 -7.91 -20.39 -8.14
N ASP A 68 -6.68 -20.88 -8.22
CA ASP A 68 -5.83 -21.17 -7.05
C ASP A 68 -5.14 -19.93 -6.46
N ILE A 69 -5.17 -18.79 -7.18
CA ILE A 69 -4.54 -17.55 -6.73
C ILE A 69 -5.45 -16.84 -5.72
N LYS A 70 -4.96 -16.68 -4.49
CA LYS A 70 -5.68 -15.97 -3.42
C LYS A 70 -4.84 -14.83 -2.90
N VAL A 71 -5.35 -13.61 -2.98
CA VAL A 71 -4.66 -12.41 -2.50
C VAL A 71 -5.34 -11.91 -1.23
N TYR A 72 -4.54 -11.65 -0.21
CA TYR A 72 -5.01 -11.11 1.07
C TYR A 72 -4.24 -9.83 1.43
N LEU A 73 -4.94 -8.86 2.01
CA LEU A 73 -4.35 -7.70 2.64
C LEU A 73 -4.03 -8.03 4.10
N ARG A 74 -2.79 -7.75 4.52
CA ARG A 74 -2.36 -7.89 5.90
C ARG A 74 -1.88 -6.55 6.44
N ILE A 75 -2.47 -6.11 7.55
CA ILE A 75 -2.09 -4.88 8.24
C ILE A 75 -1.35 -5.22 9.53
N SER A 76 -0.12 -4.75 9.65
CA SER A 76 0.74 -4.98 10.82
C SER A 76 1.12 -3.66 11.49
N LYS A 77 1.14 -3.65 12.82
CA LYS A 77 1.68 -2.55 13.62
C LYS A 77 2.85 -3.08 14.43
N THR A 78 3.94 -2.32 14.43
CA THR A 78 5.10 -2.57 15.28
C THR A 78 5.61 -1.26 15.89
N LYS A 79 6.43 -1.36 16.93
CA LYS A 79 7.27 -0.27 17.40
C LYS A 79 8.70 -0.50 16.90
N GLY A 80 9.39 0.55 16.53
CA GLY A 80 10.78 0.44 16.08
C GLY A 80 11.41 1.79 15.83
N SER A 81 12.40 1.78 14.96
CA SER A 81 13.11 2.97 14.50
C SER A 81 12.83 3.21 13.03
N ILE A 82 12.86 4.47 12.62
CA ILE A 82 12.69 4.86 11.22
C ILE A 82 13.70 5.93 10.85
N HIS A 83 14.22 5.84 9.63
CA HIS A 83 15.05 6.88 9.06
C HIS A 83 14.19 7.89 8.33
N ILE A 84 14.51 9.17 8.46
CA ILE A 84 13.72 10.27 7.90
C ILE A 84 14.66 11.24 7.20
N TYR A 85 14.32 11.58 5.96
CA TYR A 85 14.94 12.66 5.20
C TYR A 85 13.84 13.58 4.68
N ASP A 86 13.93 14.88 4.95
CA ASP A 86 12.96 15.90 4.53
C ASP A 86 11.49 15.53 4.85
N GLY A 87 11.26 14.94 6.03
CA GLY A 87 9.93 14.47 6.42
C GLY A 87 9.41 13.28 5.60
N TYR A 88 10.27 12.49 4.96
CA TYR A 88 9.95 11.23 4.28
C TYR A 88 10.68 10.04 4.91
N MET A 89 10.00 8.90 4.97
CA MET A 89 10.60 7.64 5.44
C MET A 89 11.63 7.12 4.45
N MET A 90 12.80 6.74 4.96
CA MET A 90 13.90 6.17 4.19
C MET A 90 14.29 4.81 4.71
N SER A 91 14.86 3.99 3.82
CA SER A 91 15.54 2.77 4.23
C SER A 91 16.89 3.17 4.85
N ASN A 92 17.48 2.30 5.68
CA ASN A 92 18.82 2.56 6.21
C ASN A 92 19.84 2.78 5.07
N ARG A 93 19.73 1.97 4.01
CA ARG A 93 20.59 2.07 2.82
C ARG A 93 20.46 3.43 2.13
N ASP A 94 19.23 3.88 1.88
CA ASP A 94 18.99 5.18 1.24
C ASP A 94 19.40 6.35 2.13
N CYS A 95 19.10 6.23 3.43
CA CYS A 95 19.45 7.25 4.43
C CYS A 95 20.97 7.52 4.47
N SER A 96 21.79 6.46 4.38
CA SER A 96 23.26 6.59 4.37
C SER A 96 23.82 7.39 3.18
N ARG A 97 23.03 7.54 2.10
CA ARG A 97 23.42 8.27 0.88
C ARG A 97 22.96 9.74 0.90
N LEU A 98 22.21 10.16 1.92
CA LEU A 98 21.55 11.47 1.99
C LEU A 98 22.03 12.27 3.21
N ASN A 99 22.67 13.40 2.96
CA ASN A 99 23.08 14.32 4.02
C ASN A 99 21.85 14.88 4.75
N GLY A 100 21.86 14.86 6.07
CA GLY A 100 20.73 15.34 6.89
C GLY A 100 19.61 14.30 7.11
N CYS A 101 19.83 13.05 6.71
CA CYS A 101 18.94 11.97 7.12
C CYS A 101 19.13 11.64 8.62
N ILE A 102 18.02 11.58 9.36
CA ILE A 102 18.00 11.35 10.81
C ILE A 102 17.31 10.04 11.16
N THR A 103 17.65 9.47 12.31
CA THR A 103 16.98 8.29 12.86
C THR A 103 16.09 8.68 14.02
N VAL A 104 14.82 8.28 13.97
CA VAL A 104 13.87 8.49 15.07
C VAL A 104 13.48 7.14 15.66
N ASN A 105 13.71 6.99 16.96
CA ASN A 105 13.48 5.75 17.70
C ASN A 105 12.11 5.73 18.39
N ASN A 106 11.67 4.52 18.78
CA ASN A 106 10.42 4.28 19.53
C ASN A 106 9.17 4.86 18.83
N VAL A 107 9.15 4.76 17.50
CA VAL A 107 8.03 5.21 16.67
C VAL A 107 7.05 4.07 16.41
N THR A 108 5.76 4.40 16.27
CA THR A 108 4.77 3.42 15.82
C THR A 108 4.81 3.34 14.29
N LEU A 109 5.05 2.15 13.78
CA LEU A 109 5.14 1.85 12.36
C LEU A 109 3.96 0.98 11.94
N LEU A 110 3.29 1.37 10.85
CA LEU A 110 2.20 0.62 10.25
C LEU A 110 2.62 0.10 8.87
N TYR A 111 2.63 -1.20 8.73
CA TYR A 111 2.94 -1.89 7.48
C TYR A 111 1.66 -2.47 6.87
N ILE A 112 1.60 -2.45 5.54
CA ILE A 112 0.56 -3.12 4.77
C ILE A 112 1.26 -4.04 3.78
N TYR A 113 0.82 -5.31 3.75
CA TYR A 113 1.35 -6.32 2.86
C TYR A 113 0.24 -6.95 2.02
N LEU A 114 0.58 -7.35 0.81
CA LEU A 114 -0.17 -8.30 0.00
C LEU A 114 0.41 -9.70 0.24
N LEU A 115 -0.44 -10.59 0.72
CA LEU A 115 -0.15 -12.01 0.84
C LEU A 115 -0.77 -12.71 -0.37
N ILE A 116 0.06 -13.21 -1.28
CA ILE A 116 -0.37 -13.90 -2.49
C ILE A 116 -0.11 -15.38 -2.29
N ARG A 117 -1.16 -16.20 -2.30
CA ARG A 117 -1.06 -17.66 -2.32
C ARG A 117 -1.26 -18.12 -3.76
N LEU A 118 -0.29 -18.82 -4.32
CA LEU A 118 -0.32 -19.34 -5.70
C LEU A 118 -0.70 -20.83 -5.75
N SER A 119 -0.43 -21.56 -4.67
CA SER A 119 -0.87 -22.94 -4.42
C SER A 119 -0.87 -23.18 -2.90
N GLY A 120 -1.41 -24.31 -2.43
CA GLY A 120 -1.55 -24.59 -0.98
C GLY A 120 -0.27 -24.39 -0.15
N ARG A 121 0.92 -24.51 -0.76
CA ARG A 121 2.23 -24.30 -0.12
C ARG A 121 3.00 -23.07 -0.59
N ASN A 122 2.73 -22.55 -1.79
CA ASN A 122 3.47 -21.41 -2.35
C ASN A 122 2.83 -20.09 -1.94
N MET A 123 3.59 -19.28 -1.20
CA MET A 123 3.13 -18.01 -0.64
C MET A 123 4.18 -16.93 -0.84
N VAL A 124 3.74 -15.78 -1.32
CA VAL A 124 4.56 -14.57 -1.47
C VAL A 124 3.98 -13.49 -0.56
N LEU A 125 4.84 -12.80 0.18
CA LEU A 125 4.48 -11.64 0.99
C LEU A 125 5.16 -10.40 0.41
N ILE A 126 4.37 -9.46 -0.09
CA ILE A 126 4.85 -8.25 -0.76
C ILE A 126 4.45 -7.04 0.08
N ASN A 127 5.40 -6.16 0.39
CA ASN A 127 5.11 -4.87 1.02
C ASN A 127 4.44 -3.94 -0.01
N VAL A 128 3.29 -3.34 0.35
CA VAL A 128 2.50 -2.51 -0.59
C VAL A 128 3.28 -1.27 -1.08
N PRO A 129 3.91 -0.47 -0.21
CA PRO A 129 4.82 0.60 -0.65
C PRO A 129 5.86 0.13 -1.65
N ASP A 130 6.54 -1.00 -1.37
CA ASP A 130 7.60 -1.52 -2.24
C ASP A 130 7.04 -1.91 -3.62
N ALA A 131 5.88 -2.57 -3.65
CA ALA A 131 5.20 -2.92 -4.89
C ALA A 131 4.87 -1.69 -5.74
N LEU A 132 4.35 -0.62 -5.12
CA LEU A 132 4.02 0.62 -5.83
C LEU A 132 5.26 1.33 -6.36
N ILE A 133 6.35 1.36 -5.60
CA ILE A 133 7.61 1.95 -6.03
C ILE A 133 8.20 1.14 -7.19
N TRP A 134 8.15 -0.20 -7.12
CA TRP A 134 8.58 -1.06 -8.21
C TRP A 134 7.76 -0.83 -9.48
N ILE A 135 6.42 -0.75 -9.37
CA ILE A 135 5.55 -0.43 -10.50
C ILE A 135 5.92 0.93 -11.10
N ALA A 136 6.11 1.95 -10.26
CA ALA A 136 6.47 3.29 -10.72
C ALA A 136 7.83 3.32 -11.43
N LYS A 137 8.79 2.50 -10.99
CA LYS A 137 10.12 2.35 -11.60
C LYS A 137 10.07 1.61 -12.95
N VAL A 138 9.27 0.55 -13.05
CA VAL A 138 9.26 -0.34 -14.22
C VAL A 138 8.29 0.13 -15.31
N PHE A 139 7.09 0.52 -14.92
CA PHE A 139 6.00 0.88 -15.84
C PHE A 139 5.76 2.39 -15.91
N GLY A 140 6.43 3.17 -15.06
CA GLY A 140 6.29 4.61 -14.98
C GLY A 140 5.33 5.07 -13.89
N LYS A 141 5.51 6.33 -13.50
CA LYS A 141 4.77 6.96 -12.41
C LYS A 141 3.26 7.02 -12.67
N GLU A 142 2.85 7.30 -13.91
CA GLU A 142 1.44 7.40 -14.28
C GLU A 142 0.69 6.09 -14.04
N THR A 143 1.34 4.95 -14.32
CA THR A 143 0.76 3.64 -14.02
C THR A 143 0.52 3.43 -12.52
N ALA A 144 1.45 3.87 -11.68
CA ALA A 144 1.25 3.82 -10.23
C ALA A 144 0.10 4.73 -9.77
N VAL A 145 -0.09 5.90 -10.41
CA VAL A 145 -1.24 6.78 -10.16
C VAL A 145 -2.54 6.11 -10.57
N SER A 146 -2.63 5.58 -11.79
CA SER A 146 -3.80 4.83 -12.28
C SER A 146 -4.22 3.71 -11.33
N ILE A 147 -3.25 2.96 -10.76
CA ILE A 147 -3.53 1.92 -9.77
C ILE A 147 -4.09 2.51 -8.47
N LEU A 148 -3.50 3.59 -7.97
CA LEU A 148 -3.97 4.26 -6.76
C LEU A 148 -5.38 4.83 -6.97
N ASP A 149 -5.67 5.38 -8.14
CA ASP A 149 -6.98 5.92 -8.52
C ASP A 149 -8.01 4.81 -8.70
N LEU A 150 -7.63 3.67 -9.27
CA LEU A 150 -8.49 2.48 -9.34
C LEU A 150 -8.89 2.02 -7.93
N VAL A 151 -7.91 1.85 -7.03
CA VAL A 151 -8.15 1.46 -5.63
C VAL A 151 -9.01 2.51 -4.93
N HIS A 152 -8.74 3.79 -5.16
CA HIS A 152 -9.50 4.88 -4.59
C HIS A 152 -10.98 4.85 -5.01
N ASN A 153 -11.25 4.82 -6.31
CA ASN A 153 -12.60 4.81 -6.87
C ASN A 153 -13.39 3.59 -6.41
N TYR A 154 -12.75 2.42 -6.43
CA TYR A 154 -13.35 1.19 -5.96
C TYR A 154 -13.74 1.26 -4.48
N MET A 155 -12.91 1.90 -3.66
CA MET A 155 -13.15 1.98 -2.22
C MET A 155 -14.23 3.00 -1.85
N GLU A 156 -14.21 4.18 -2.48
CA GLU A 156 -15.19 5.22 -2.20
C GLU A 156 -16.54 4.98 -2.87
N ARG A 157 -16.54 4.46 -4.10
CA ARG A 157 -17.76 4.33 -4.93
C ARG A 157 -18.22 2.88 -5.07
N GLY A 158 -17.32 1.91 -4.90
CA GLY A 158 -17.61 0.50 -5.22
C GLY A 158 -17.51 0.22 -6.71
N GLU A 159 -16.97 1.16 -7.48
CA GLU A 159 -16.89 1.11 -8.93
C GLU A 159 -15.43 0.93 -9.36
N LEU A 160 -15.22 0.01 -10.28
CA LEU A 160 -13.93 -0.13 -10.92
C LEU A 160 -13.84 0.91 -12.04
N SER A 161 -12.86 1.81 -11.95
CA SER A 161 -12.69 2.90 -12.91
C SER A 161 -12.22 2.39 -14.28
N GLY A 162 -12.15 3.28 -15.27
CA GLY A 162 -11.55 2.99 -16.58
C GLY A 162 -10.09 2.50 -16.49
N GLU A 163 -9.42 2.76 -15.37
CA GLU A 163 -8.02 2.37 -15.09
C GLU A 163 -7.82 0.85 -14.92
N VAL A 164 -8.89 0.04 -14.87
CA VAL A 164 -8.76 -1.43 -14.86
C VAL A 164 -7.91 -1.92 -16.04
N ASN A 165 -8.09 -1.32 -17.22
CA ASN A 165 -7.34 -1.72 -18.41
C ASN A 165 -5.83 -1.51 -18.24
N THR A 166 -5.41 -0.48 -17.51
CA THR A 166 -4.01 -0.24 -17.17
C THR A 166 -3.44 -1.41 -16.36
N VAL A 167 -4.17 -1.89 -15.36
CA VAL A 167 -3.78 -3.07 -14.55
C VAL A 167 -3.75 -4.34 -15.38
N LEU A 168 -4.79 -4.58 -16.18
CA LEU A 168 -4.86 -5.78 -17.03
C LEU A 168 -3.74 -5.83 -18.05
N ASN A 169 -3.38 -4.68 -18.66
CA ASN A 169 -2.26 -4.61 -19.60
C ASN A 169 -0.94 -4.98 -18.94
N MET A 170 -0.68 -4.49 -17.71
CA MET A 170 0.51 -4.90 -16.96
C MET A 170 0.51 -6.40 -16.67
N VAL A 171 -0.62 -6.94 -16.23
CA VAL A 171 -0.76 -8.36 -15.89
C VAL A 171 -0.57 -9.24 -17.14
N ASN A 172 -1.10 -8.81 -18.29
CA ASN A 172 -0.90 -9.47 -19.58
C ASN A 172 0.57 -9.45 -20.02
N LEU A 173 1.30 -8.34 -19.80
CA LEU A 173 2.74 -8.27 -20.05
C LEU A 173 3.55 -9.24 -19.18
N LEU A 174 3.03 -9.60 -18.01
CA LEU A 174 3.61 -10.62 -17.12
C LEU A 174 3.20 -12.05 -17.50
N GLY A 175 2.56 -12.24 -18.66
CA GLY A 175 2.16 -13.55 -19.19
C GLY A 175 0.85 -14.11 -18.62
N LEU A 176 0.17 -13.37 -17.74
CA LEU A 176 -1.13 -13.75 -17.19
C LEU A 176 -2.24 -13.15 -18.04
N ARG A 177 -2.95 -13.97 -18.81
CA ARG A 177 -4.09 -13.52 -19.61
C ARG A 177 -5.35 -13.50 -18.74
N ILE A 178 -5.75 -12.30 -18.29
CA ILE A 178 -6.94 -12.10 -17.47
C ILE A 178 -7.87 -11.12 -18.18
N SER A 179 -9.12 -11.52 -18.42
CA SER A 179 -10.14 -10.62 -18.96
C SER A 179 -10.64 -9.66 -17.87
N LYS A 180 -11.21 -8.52 -18.30
CA LYS A 180 -11.84 -7.57 -17.37
C LYS A 180 -12.91 -8.26 -16.51
N GLU A 181 -13.80 -9.02 -17.14
CA GLU A 181 -14.84 -9.77 -16.43
C GLU A 181 -14.26 -10.77 -15.41
N GLN A 182 -13.20 -11.50 -15.77
CA GLN A 182 -12.52 -12.40 -14.83
C GLN A 182 -11.93 -11.64 -13.63
N PHE A 183 -11.32 -10.48 -13.87
CA PHE A 183 -10.79 -9.63 -12.82
C PHE A 183 -11.90 -9.08 -11.90
N GLU A 184 -12.99 -8.58 -12.48
CA GLU A 184 -14.13 -8.04 -11.75
C GLU A 184 -14.82 -9.11 -10.88
N ASN A 185 -15.00 -10.31 -11.42
CA ASN A 185 -15.59 -11.45 -10.69
C ASN A 185 -14.65 -12.02 -9.62
N ALA A 186 -13.33 -11.93 -9.83
CA ALA A 186 -12.33 -12.39 -8.87
C ALA A 186 -12.11 -11.41 -7.72
N LEU A 187 -12.35 -10.11 -7.97
CA LEU A 187 -12.35 -9.11 -6.91
C LEU A 187 -13.47 -9.43 -5.93
N LEU A 188 -13.11 -9.44 -4.65
CA LEU A 188 -14.07 -9.67 -3.57
C LEU A 188 -14.39 -8.33 -2.91
N PRO A 189 -15.44 -7.60 -3.33
CA PRO A 189 -16.18 -6.75 -2.44
C PRO A 189 -17.41 -7.53 -1.96
N THR A 190 -17.36 -8.10 -0.75
CA THR A 190 -18.66 -8.19 -0.05
C THR A 190 -19.04 -6.74 0.26
N LYS A 191 -20.25 -6.28 -0.11
CA LYS A 191 -20.80 -4.97 0.29
C LYS A 191 -20.51 -4.64 1.77
N ARG A 192 -20.44 -5.69 2.61
CA ARG A 192 -20.01 -5.67 4.02
C ARG A 192 -18.58 -5.14 4.25
N ILE A 193 -17.58 -5.54 3.46
CA ILE A 193 -16.20 -5.05 3.58
C ILE A 193 -16.13 -3.56 3.24
N LEU A 194 -16.71 -3.15 2.11
CA LEU A 194 -16.78 -1.74 1.72
C LEU A 194 -17.51 -0.91 2.78
N ARG A 195 -18.63 -1.40 3.31
CA ARG A 195 -19.34 -0.75 4.42
C ARG A 195 -18.45 -0.60 5.66
N ILE A 196 -17.76 -1.67 6.08
CA ILE A 196 -16.86 -1.63 7.25
C ILE A 196 -15.71 -0.63 7.03
N ILE A 197 -15.18 -0.51 5.81
CA ILE A 197 -14.09 0.43 5.51
C ILE A 197 -14.58 1.89 5.47
N ARG A 198 -15.83 2.12 5.05
CA ARG A 198 -16.47 3.45 5.09
C ARG A 198 -16.85 3.84 6.53
N ASP A 199 -17.38 2.91 7.31
CA ASP A 199 -17.86 3.12 8.69
C ASP A 199 -16.73 3.25 9.73
N ALA A 200 -15.65 2.48 9.57
CA ALA A 200 -14.47 2.56 10.45
C ALA A 200 -13.71 3.81 10.11
#